data_AF-A0A0Q8SPY1-F1
#
_entry.id   AF-A0A0Q8SPY1-F1
#
_cell.length_a   1.000
_cell.length_b   1.000
_cell.length_c   1.000
_cell.angle_alpha   90.00
_cell.angle_beta   90.00
_cell.angle_gamma   90.00
#
_symmetry.space_group_name_H-M   'P 1'
#
loop_
_entity.id
_entity.type
_entity.pdbx_description
1 polymer ?
#
loop_
_entity_poly.entity_id
_entity_poly.type
_entity_poly.pdbx_seq_one_letter_code
_entity_poly.pdbx_strand_id
1 'polypeptide(L)'
;MRMNDRDLRLRFPHAKVHVVAENRRADETILMGAEIDSKIFVLSNDRFADFPEKKAVFGKRIIRHEIVYSTIYIHDMNIAIPLSNSHQM
;
A
#
# COMPACT_ATOMS: atom_id res chain seq x y z
N MET A 1 7.90 -7.74 -18.27
CA MET A 1 7.87 -9.04 -17.57
C MET A 1 6.51 -9.15 -16.87
N ARG A 2 5.64 -10.09 -17.29
CA ARG A 2 4.31 -10.26 -16.66
C ARG A 2 4.47 -11.30 -15.54
N MET A 3 4.52 -10.82 -14.29
CA MET A 3 4.57 -11.67 -13.10
C MET A 3 3.18 -12.29 -12.89
N ASN A 4 3.09 -13.59 -12.64
CA ASN A 4 1.80 -14.21 -12.33
C ASN A 4 1.45 -14.03 -10.83
N ASP A 5 0.19 -14.23 -10.47
CA ASP A 5 -0.28 -13.99 -9.10
C ASP A 5 0.40 -14.89 -8.04
N ARG A 6 0.87 -16.07 -8.43
CA ARG A 6 1.60 -16.97 -7.52
C ARG A 6 2.96 -16.37 -7.19
N ASP A 7 3.69 -15.92 -8.21
CA ASP A 7 5.00 -15.28 -8.04
C ASP A 7 4.89 -14.00 -7.21
N LEU A 8 3.82 -13.21 -7.41
CA LEU A 8 3.55 -12.02 -6.61
C LEU A 8 3.37 -12.37 -5.13
N ARG A 9 2.56 -13.39 -4.82
CA ARG A 9 2.34 -13.84 -3.42
C ARG A 9 3.63 -14.33 -2.78
N LEU A 10 4.46 -15.06 -3.51
CA LEU A 10 5.73 -15.60 -3.00
C LEU A 10 6.75 -14.50 -2.63
N ARG A 11 6.69 -13.33 -3.27
CA ARG A 11 7.59 -12.20 -2.97
C ARG A 11 7.29 -11.49 -1.65
N PHE A 12 6.11 -11.68 -1.07
CA PHE A 12 5.70 -11.03 0.18
C PHE A 12 5.30 -12.07 1.23
N PRO A 13 6.23 -12.92 1.71
CA PRO A 13 5.91 -14.04 2.60
C PRO A 13 5.33 -13.61 3.96
N HIS A 14 5.59 -12.36 4.37
CA HIS A 14 5.11 -11.79 5.63
C HIS A 14 3.85 -10.93 5.47
N ALA A 15 3.26 -10.88 4.26
CA ALA A 15 2.05 -10.12 4.00
C ALA A 15 1.00 -10.98 3.29
N LYS A 16 -0.28 -10.71 3.59
CA LYS A 16 -1.38 -11.28 2.82
C LYS A 16 -1.54 -10.47 1.54
N VAL A 17 -1.26 -11.09 0.39
CA VAL A 17 -1.40 -10.44 -0.91
C VAL A 17 -2.76 -10.78 -1.52
N HIS A 18 -3.55 -9.74 -1.79
CA HIS A 18 -4.76 -9.80 -2.58
C HIS A 18 -4.46 -9.27 -3.99
N VAL A 19 -4.79 -10.07 -5.02
CA VAL A 19 -4.69 -9.64 -6.42
C VAL A 19 -6.09 -9.21 -6.86
N VAL A 20 -6.21 -7.95 -7.24
CA VAL A 20 -7.46 -7.36 -7.73
C VAL A 20 -7.77 -7.96 -9.10
N ALA A 21 -9.05 -8.24 -9.35
CA ALA A 21 -9.50 -8.76 -10.64
C ALA A 21 -9.12 -7.84 -11.80
N GLU A 22 -8.90 -8.42 -12.98
CA GLU A 22 -8.59 -7.66 -14.19
C GLU A 22 -9.66 -6.57 -14.45
N ASN A 23 -9.22 -5.43 -14.99
CA ASN A 23 -10.06 -4.26 -15.30
C ASN A 23 -10.75 -3.57 -14.11
N ARG A 24 -10.42 -3.92 -12.86
CA ARG A 24 -10.79 -3.12 -11.68
C ARG A 24 -9.63 -2.24 -11.21
N ARG A 25 -9.95 -1.03 -10.75
CA ARG A 25 -8.99 -0.14 -10.09
C ARG A 25 -8.70 -0.67 -8.68
N ALA A 26 -7.42 -0.76 -8.32
CA ALA A 26 -7.01 -1.20 -6.98
C ALA A 26 -7.50 -0.23 -5.90
N ASP A 27 -7.55 1.07 -6.23
CA ASP A 27 -7.97 2.17 -5.37
C ASP A 27 -9.28 1.89 -4.64
N GLU A 28 -10.32 1.50 -5.38
CA GLU A 28 -11.63 1.19 -4.80
C GLU A 28 -11.57 0.00 -3.84
N THR A 29 -10.83 -1.05 -4.20
CA THR A 29 -10.71 -2.26 -3.39
C THR A 29 -9.96 -1.97 -2.08
N ILE A 30 -8.91 -1.15 -2.14
CA ILE A 30 -8.14 -0.69 -0.99
C ILE A 30 -9.03 0.13 -0.05
N LEU A 31 -9.75 1.12 -0.58
CA LEU A 31 -10.60 2.00 0.22
C LEU A 31 -11.78 1.25 0.84
N MET A 32 -12.41 0.33 0.11
CA MET A 32 -13.44 -0.56 0.66
C MET A 32 -12.92 -1.42 1.81
N GLY A 33 -11.69 -1.93 1.74
CA GLY A 33 -11.09 -2.67 2.84
C GLY A 33 -10.97 -1.82 4.12
N ALA A 34 -10.63 -0.54 3.97
CA ALA A 34 -10.53 0.39 5.07
C ALA A 34 -11.89 0.92 5.59
N GLU A 35 -13.00 0.64 4.92
CA GLU A 35 -14.36 0.97 5.38
C GLU A 35 -14.85 0.08 6.52
N ILE A 36 -14.28 -1.14 6.63
CA ILE A 36 -14.74 -2.20 7.53
C ILE A 36 -14.55 -1.80 9.01
N ASP A 37 -13.43 -1.15 9.33
CA ASP A 37 -13.09 -0.73 10.69
C ASP A 37 -12.35 0.62 10.64
N SER A 38 -12.68 1.51 11.57
CA SER A 38 -12.04 2.83 11.72
C SER A 38 -10.56 2.75 12.13
N LYS A 39 -10.09 1.60 12.62
CA LYS A 39 -8.69 1.34 13.00
C LYS A 39 -7.81 0.87 11.84
N ILE A 40 -8.37 0.68 10.64
CA ILE A 40 -7.59 0.31 9.46
C ILE A 40 -6.99 1.57 8.83
N PHE A 41 -5.71 1.53 8.44
CA PHE A 41 -5.05 2.64 7.76
C PHE A 41 -4.57 2.19 6.38
N VAL A 42 -4.50 3.13 5.44
CA VAL A 42 -4.00 2.88 4.08
C VAL A 42 -2.61 3.50 3.96
N LEU A 43 -1.60 2.69 3.64
CA LEU A 43 -0.27 3.20 3.29
C LEU A 43 -0.21 3.46 1.77
N SER A 44 -0.21 4.72 1.36
CA SER A 44 -0.10 5.13 -0.04
C SER A 44 0.37 6.57 -0.17
N ASN A 45 1.03 6.90 -1.28
CA ASN A 45 1.31 8.29 -1.64
C ASN A 45 0.23 8.93 -2.50
N ASP A 46 -0.69 8.13 -3.03
CA ASP A 46 -1.91 8.61 -3.67
C ASP A 46 -2.83 9.24 -2.60
N ARG A 47 -3.42 10.37 -2.95
CA ARG A 47 -4.38 11.08 -2.09
C ARG A 47 -5.80 10.58 -2.29
N PHE A 48 -6.05 9.75 -3.30
CA PHE A 48 -7.39 9.25 -3.66
C PHE A 48 -8.38 10.40 -3.88
N ALA A 49 -7.96 11.43 -4.62
CA ALA A 49 -8.75 12.65 -4.83
C ALA A 49 -10.12 12.40 -5.48
N ASP A 50 -10.25 11.31 -6.24
CA ASP A 50 -11.50 10.85 -6.87
C ASP A 50 -12.50 10.27 -5.86
N PHE A 51 -12.07 9.97 -4.62
CA PHE A 51 -12.85 9.26 -3.60
C PHE A 51 -12.91 10.00 -2.26
N PRO A 52 -13.26 11.30 -2.24
CA PRO A 52 -13.21 12.12 -1.03
C PRO A 52 -14.18 11.64 0.07
N GLU A 53 -15.22 10.90 -0.31
CA GLU A 53 -16.26 10.39 0.58
C GLU A 53 -15.86 9.14 1.35
N LYS A 54 -14.80 8.43 0.93
CA LYS A 54 -14.35 7.22 1.62
C LYS A 54 -13.81 7.55 3.00
N LYS A 55 -14.21 6.78 4.03
CA LYS A 55 -13.86 7.01 5.43
C LYS A 55 -12.36 7.09 5.68
N ALA A 56 -11.54 6.37 4.91
CA ALA A 56 -10.08 6.45 5.04
C ALA A 56 -9.53 7.81 4.58
N VAL A 57 -10.12 8.39 3.54
CA VAL A 57 -9.73 9.71 3.00
C VAL A 57 -10.27 10.82 3.89
N PHE A 58 -11.58 10.84 4.13
CA PHE A 58 -12.24 11.83 5.00
C PHE A 58 -11.67 11.82 6.43
N GLY A 59 -11.47 10.62 6.98
CA GLY A 59 -10.93 10.42 8.33
C GLY A 59 -9.42 10.61 8.46
N LYS A 60 -8.73 11.06 7.40
CA LYS A 60 -7.27 11.27 7.38
C LYS A 60 -6.47 10.03 7.82
N ARG A 61 -6.89 8.85 7.39
CA ARG A 61 -6.25 7.55 7.68
C ARG A 61 -5.35 7.05 6.54
N ILE A 62 -4.90 7.98 5.69
CA ILE A 62 -3.91 7.70 4.65
C ILE A 62 -2.53 8.05 5.21
N ILE A 63 -1.71 7.03 5.43
CA ILE A 63 -0.31 7.15 5.84
C ILE A 63 0.54 7.26 4.59
N ARG A 64 1.47 8.22 4.57
CA ARG A 64 2.33 8.49 3.41
C ARG A 64 3.75 8.02 3.68
N HIS A 65 4.47 7.69 2.62
CA HIS A 65 5.87 7.28 2.71
C HIS A 65 6.74 8.19 1.83
N GLU A 66 7.99 8.37 2.22
CA GLU A 66 8.97 9.14 1.45
C GLU A 66 10.15 8.25 1.13
N ILE A 67 10.74 8.42 -0.05
CA ILE A 67 11.97 7.72 -0.43
C ILE A 67 13.04 8.77 -0.71
N VAL A 68 14.07 8.81 0.14
CA VAL A 68 15.15 9.81 0.05
C VAL A 68 16.49 9.09 0.16
N TYR A 69 17.39 9.31 -0.81
CA TYR A 69 18.73 8.68 -0.87
C TYR A 69 18.72 7.18 -0.52
N SER A 70 17.81 6.43 -1.15
CA SER A 70 17.64 4.98 -0.94
C SER A 70 17.18 4.58 0.47
N THR A 71 16.48 5.45 1.20
CA THR A 71 15.84 5.10 2.48
C THR A 71 14.35 5.38 2.37
N ILE A 72 13.52 4.40 2.77
CA ILE A 72 12.08 4.59 2.94
C ILE A 72 11.85 5.16 4.34
N TYR A 73 11.11 6.25 4.42
CA TYR A 73 10.62 6.87 5.65
C TYR A 73 9.10 6.75 5.72
N ILE A 74 8.57 6.37 6.89
CA ILE A 74 7.15 6.45 7.22
C ILE A 74 7.05 7.16 8.57
N HIS A 75 6.88 8.48 8.51
CA HIS A 75 6.98 9.37 9.68
C HIS A 75 5.93 9.05 10.74
N ASP A 76 4.68 8.80 10.33
CA ASP A 76 3.57 8.48 11.24
C ASP A 76 3.81 7.20 12.07
N MET A 77 4.74 6.36 11.65
CA MET A 77 5.09 5.09 12.30
C MET A 77 6.52 5.09 12.88
N ASN A 78 7.25 6.21 12.78
CA ASN A 78 8.67 6.30 13.16
C ASN A 78 9.54 5.21 12.50
N ILE A 79 9.33 4.95 11.21
CA ILE A 79 10.08 3.96 10.42
C ILE A 79 11.08 4.69 9.51
N ALA A 80 12.32 4.23 9.52
CA ALA A 80 13.36 4.58 8.56
C ALA A 80 14.13 3.31 8.17
N ILE A 81 13.92 2.82 6.95
CA ILE A 81 14.51 1.55 6.47
C ILE A 81 15.28 1.80 5.16
N PRO A 82 16.59 1.54 5.11
CA PRO A 82 17.35 1.56 3.87
C PRO A 82 16.78 0.55 2.87
N LEU A 83 16.64 0.97 1.61
CA LEU A 83 16.45 0.07 0.48
C LEU A 83 17.72 -0.75 0.31
N SER A 84 17.72 -1.95 0.89
CA SER A 84 18.70 -2.96 0.53
C SER A 84 18.38 -3.46 -0.87
N ASN A 85 19.33 -3.35 -1.81
CA ASN A 85 19.27 -4.04 -3.09
C ASN A 85 19.37 -5.55 -2.86
N SER A 86 18.28 -6.21 -2.47
CA SER A 86 18.15 -7.66 -2.55
C SER A 86 17.80 -8.06 -3.98
N HIS A 87 18.72 -7.78 -4.91
CA HIS A 87 18.86 -8.48 -6.18
C HIS A 87 20.27 -9.04 -6.24
N GLN A 88 20.48 -10.16 -5.55
CA GLN A 88 21.48 -11.18 -5.87
C GLN A 88 21.25 -12.35 -4.93
N MET A 89 20.52 -13.36 -5.41
CA MET A 89 20.85 -14.79 -5.35
C MET A 89 19.89 -15.53 -6.28
#